data_AF-A0A2H5X6Y7-F1
#
_entry.id   AF-A0A2H5X6Y7-F1
#
_cell.length_a   1.000
_cell.length_b   1.000
_cell.length_c   1.000
_cell.angle_alpha   90.00
_cell.angle_beta   90.00
_cell.angle_gamma   90.00
#
_symmetry.space_group_name_H-M   'P 1'
#
loop_
_entity.id
_entity.type
_entity.pdbx_description
1 polymer ?
#
loop_
_entity_poly.entity_id
_entity_poly.type
_entity_poly.pdbx_seq_one_letter_code
_entity_poly.pdbx_strand_id
1 'polypeptide(L)'
;MVAASLLAMVPLHTLHCHFLTTDATATLFITGVLLAALNLYENGRRRTLITAGVLVGLASATRYNAALVLVAPVLTLWLRGKEHGEAWLGKALLLVVISGVAFLFFCPGVWMNPQEFWRDFGYEARHVREGHGLVFVNTGLGWVYHYWTNLRFGLGLPLLVLATLSVLIAPLSRRPLVLILWVFVAVYYLFLGSFAVRFARYLLPILPPLMVLTAWLVAEAWRNTQGAGKVLVAVIAGGIALYTLLWGTAVTVALLQPDPRLRALEWIRKEIPQGTRIGFASIPWFYTPPLSPYWGELQPSRRAERALEVKEYRLLVPREEWDARVLQQAQVVILSQFEVDDAVRVRHAPALTFLDELNRSFRRVAQFDTAFRVDGIHFGKRGVPHDMLYPFPRIEVWRRHR
;
A
#
# COMPACT_ATOMS: atom_id res chain seq x y z
N MET A 1 -20.24 2.15 13.97
CA MET A 1 -20.50 3.21 12.97
C MET A 1 -19.28 4.10 12.78
N VAL A 2 -18.81 4.84 13.79
CA VAL A 2 -17.64 5.75 13.68
C VAL A 2 -16.42 5.08 13.02
N ALA A 3 -15.99 3.92 13.50
CA ALA A 3 -14.84 3.21 12.94
C ALA A 3 -15.02 2.85 11.44
N ALA A 4 -16.22 2.42 11.05
CA ALA A 4 -16.54 2.08 9.66
C ALA A 4 -16.57 3.33 8.78
N SER A 5 -17.15 4.43 9.27
CA SER A 5 -17.14 5.73 8.57
C SER A 5 -15.72 6.24 8.36
N LEU A 6 -14.87 6.19 9.39
CA LEU A 6 -13.47 6.58 9.26
C LEU A 6 -12.75 5.70 8.25
N LEU A 7 -12.86 4.37 8.33
CA LEU A 7 -12.22 3.45 7.40
C LEU A 7 -12.65 3.69 5.93
N ALA A 8 -13.92 4.01 5.70
CA ALA A 8 -14.44 4.35 4.38
C ALA A 8 -13.88 5.67 3.82
N MET A 9 -13.36 6.56 4.70
CA MET A 9 -12.77 7.85 4.33
C MET A 9 -11.24 7.79 4.21
N VAL A 10 -10.59 6.79 4.83
CA VAL A 10 -9.12 6.68 4.87
C VAL A 10 -8.55 6.52 3.44
N PRO A 11 -7.74 7.47 2.93
CA PRO A 11 -7.23 7.45 1.56
C PRO A 11 -6.43 6.21 1.18
N LEU A 12 -5.63 5.67 2.11
CA LEU A 12 -4.90 4.43 1.84
C LEU A 12 -5.85 3.26 1.57
N HIS A 13 -6.90 3.14 2.37
CA HIS A 13 -7.88 2.07 2.21
C HIS A 13 -8.71 2.28 0.95
N THR A 14 -9.24 3.48 0.71
CA THR A 14 -10.05 3.78 -0.48
C THR A 14 -9.27 3.57 -1.76
N LEU A 15 -8.02 4.01 -1.85
CA LEU A 15 -7.19 3.83 -3.04
C LEU A 15 -6.94 2.35 -3.36
N HIS A 16 -6.51 1.56 -2.37
CA HIS A 16 -6.19 0.15 -2.61
C HIS A 16 -7.42 -0.74 -2.84
N CYS A 17 -8.62 -0.32 -2.42
CA CYS A 17 -9.86 -1.00 -2.80
C CYS A 17 -10.19 -0.88 -4.30
N HIS A 18 -9.56 0.04 -5.04
CA HIS A 18 -9.69 0.13 -6.50
C HIS A 18 -8.67 -0.75 -7.26
N PHE A 19 -7.79 -1.45 -6.55
CA PHE A 19 -6.81 -2.33 -7.17
C PHE A 19 -7.21 -3.80 -7.04
N LEU A 20 -7.14 -4.53 -8.16
CA LEU A 20 -7.26 -5.98 -8.17
C LEU A 20 -5.99 -6.62 -7.59
N THR A 21 -5.88 -6.60 -6.26
CA THR A 21 -4.72 -7.10 -5.50
C THR A 21 -5.18 -7.92 -4.29
N THR A 22 -4.26 -8.68 -3.70
CA THR A 22 -4.56 -9.53 -2.53
C THR A 22 -4.80 -8.73 -1.24
N ASP A 23 -4.33 -7.48 -1.16
CA ASP A 23 -4.27 -6.74 0.09
C ASP A 23 -5.66 -6.41 0.68
N ALA A 24 -6.60 -5.96 -0.16
CA ALA A 24 -7.95 -5.62 0.28
C ALA A 24 -8.72 -6.87 0.75
N THR A 25 -8.65 -7.96 -0.03
CA THR A 25 -9.29 -9.24 0.32
C THR A 25 -8.70 -9.85 1.60
N ALA A 26 -7.37 -9.81 1.77
CA ALA A 26 -6.75 -10.25 3.02
C ALA A 26 -7.22 -9.40 4.21
N THR A 27 -7.35 -8.09 4.03
CA THR A 27 -7.84 -7.17 5.07
C THR A 27 -9.28 -7.48 5.48
N LEU A 28 -10.15 -7.86 4.53
CA LEU A 28 -11.51 -8.32 4.81
C LEU A 28 -11.51 -9.58 5.69
N PHE A 29 -10.75 -10.62 5.31
CA PHE A 29 -10.68 -11.85 6.09
C PHE A 29 -10.08 -11.62 7.48
N ILE A 30 -9.02 -10.82 7.60
CA ILE A 30 -8.43 -10.40 8.87
C ILE A 30 -9.47 -9.70 9.75
N THR A 31 -10.24 -8.77 9.19
CA THR A 31 -11.33 -8.10 9.93
C THR A 31 -12.38 -9.10 10.42
N GLY A 32 -12.73 -10.09 9.59
CA GLY A 32 -13.61 -11.19 9.98
C GLY A 32 -13.04 -12.04 11.11
N VAL A 33 -11.74 -12.36 11.09
CA VAL A 33 -11.07 -13.08 12.19
C VAL A 33 -11.13 -12.27 13.49
N LEU A 34 -10.83 -10.97 13.43
CA LEU A 34 -10.88 -10.09 14.60
C LEU A 34 -12.29 -10.02 15.18
N LEU A 35 -13.32 -9.86 14.33
CA LEU A 35 -14.71 -9.90 14.77
C LEU A 35 -15.08 -11.26 15.41
N ALA A 36 -14.66 -12.37 14.80
CA ALA A 36 -14.86 -13.70 15.37
C ALA A 36 -14.12 -13.86 16.71
N ALA A 37 -12.91 -13.31 16.85
CA ALA A 37 -12.15 -13.32 18.10
C ALA A 37 -12.86 -12.53 19.21
N LEU A 38 -13.47 -11.38 18.92
CA LEU A 38 -14.26 -10.62 19.89
C LEU A 38 -15.55 -11.38 20.28
N ASN A 39 -16.28 -11.91 19.29
CA ASN A 39 -17.48 -12.71 19.54
C ASN A 39 -17.19 -14.00 20.34
N LEU A 40 -16.01 -14.60 20.11
CA LEU A 40 -15.54 -15.79 20.83
C LEU A 40 -15.22 -15.44 22.27
N TYR A 41 -14.63 -14.27 22.52
CA TYR A 41 -14.36 -13.78 23.88
C TYR A 41 -15.68 -13.61 24.65
N GLU A 42 -16.69 -12.97 24.07
CA GLU A 42 -17.98 -12.74 24.73
C GLU A 42 -18.79 -14.03 24.94
N ASN A 43 -18.94 -14.85 23.89
CA ASN A 43 -19.94 -15.91 23.87
C ASN A 43 -19.38 -17.34 23.97
N GLY A 44 -18.08 -17.55 23.70
CA GLY A 44 -17.43 -18.87 23.84
C GLY A 44 -17.93 -19.96 22.89
N ARG A 45 -18.76 -19.60 21.91
CA ARG A 45 -19.47 -20.56 21.05
C ARG A 45 -18.50 -21.32 20.15
N ARG A 46 -18.64 -22.65 20.09
CA ARG A 46 -17.86 -23.52 19.19
C ARG A 46 -17.95 -23.11 17.72
N ARG A 47 -19.12 -22.67 17.26
CA ARG A 47 -19.31 -22.17 15.89
C ARG A 47 -18.36 -21.00 15.60
N THR A 48 -18.23 -20.05 16.52
CA THR A 48 -17.34 -18.90 16.36
C THR A 48 -15.87 -19.32 16.30
N LEU A 49 -15.46 -20.34 17.05
CA LEU A 49 -14.11 -20.91 16.96
C LEU A 49 -13.83 -21.51 15.58
N ILE A 50 -14.77 -22.30 15.03
CA ILE A 50 -14.65 -22.88 13.69
C ILE A 50 -14.59 -21.76 12.65
N THR A 51 -15.48 -20.77 12.73
CA THR A 51 -15.47 -19.60 11.83
C THR A 51 -14.15 -18.84 11.90
N ALA A 52 -13.62 -18.59 13.10
CA ALA A 52 -12.31 -17.95 13.26
C ALA A 52 -11.20 -18.77 12.59
N GLY A 53 -11.19 -20.09 12.81
CA GLY A 53 -10.20 -20.99 12.22
C GLY A 53 -10.23 -20.95 10.68
N VAL A 54 -11.41 -21.09 10.08
CA VAL A 54 -11.59 -21.04 8.62
C VAL A 54 -11.17 -19.68 8.05
N LEU A 55 -11.56 -18.59 8.70
CA LEU A 55 -11.19 -17.24 8.25
C LEU A 55 -9.68 -16.97 8.35
N VAL A 56 -8.99 -17.50 9.37
CA VAL A 56 -7.51 -17.44 9.43
C VAL A 56 -6.90 -18.20 8.25
N GLY A 57 -7.42 -19.38 7.91
CA GLY A 57 -6.96 -20.15 6.75
C GLY A 57 -7.15 -19.40 5.43
N LEU A 58 -8.33 -18.81 5.22
CA LEU A 58 -8.64 -17.96 4.06
C LEU A 58 -7.74 -16.72 3.98
N ALA A 59 -7.52 -16.03 5.10
CA ALA A 59 -6.62 -14.89 5.17
C ALA A 59 -5.21 -15.30 4.74
N SER A 60 -4.70 -16.40 5.32
CA SER A 60 -3.37 -16.95 5.04
C SER A 60 -3.21 -17.41 3.59
N ALA A 61 -4.26 -18.01 3.00
CA ALA A 61 -4.27 -18.44 1.60
C ALA A 61 -4.32 -17.25 0.63
N THR A 62 -4.96 -16.15 1.02
CA THR A 62 -4.97 -14.90 0.24
C THR A 62 -3.61 -14.21 0.30
N ARG A 63 -2.97 -14.23 1.48
CA ARG A 63 -1.67 -13.61 1.69
C ARG A 63 -0.95 -14.26 2.88
N TYR A 64 0.23 -14.83 2.69
CA TYR A 64 0.88 -15.64 3.72
C TYR A 64 1.17 -14.89 5.03
N ASN A 65 1.52 -13.61 4.97
CA ASN A 65 1.74 -12.80 6.18
C ASN A 65 0.44 -12.49 6.95
N ALA A 66 -0.74 -12.68 6.34
CA ALA A 66 -2.02 -12.53 7.03
C ALA A 66 -2.24 -13.60 8.09
N ALA A 67 -1.51 -14.72 8.06
CA ALA A 67 -1.54 -15.76 9.08
C ALA A 67 -1.28 -15.21 10.50
N LEU A 68 -0.57 -14.08 10.60
CA LEU A 68 -0.29 -13.40 11.86
C LEU A 68 -1.55 -12.99 12.64
N VAL A 69 -2.71 -12.86 11.98
CA VAL A 69 -3.99 -12.58 12.65
C VAL A 69 -4.41 -13.69 13.63
N LEU A 70 -3.86 -14.90 13.51
CA LEU A 70 -4.07 -16.01 14.45
C LEU A 70 -3.75 -15.63 15.91
N VAL A 71 -2.87 -14.66 16.14
CA VAL A 71 -2.56 -14.15 17.49
C VAL A 71 -3.79 -13.65 18.24
N ALA A 72 -4.77 -13.05 17.54
CA ALA A 72 -5.96 -12.48 18.16
C ALA A 72 -6.91 -13.54 18.76
N PRO A 73 -7.39 -14.55 18.01
CA PRO A 73 -8.23 -15.60 18.59
C PRO A 73 -7.48 -16.50 19.59
N VAL A 74 -6.16 -16.68 19.45
CA VAL A 74 -5.36 -17.39 20.49
C VAL A 74 -5.33 -16.59 21.79
N LEU A 75 -5.08 -15.28 21.71
CA LEU A 75 -5.12 -14.39 22.87
C LEU A 75 -6.51 -14.36 23.51
N THR A 76 -7.58 -14.30 22.70
CA THR A 76 -8.97 -14.43 23.18
C THR A 76 -9.16 -15.69 24.03
N LEU A 77 -8.73 -16.85 23.53
CA LEU A 77 -8.90 -18.12 24.22
C LEU A 77 -8.13 -18.14 25.54
N TRP A 78 -6.92 -17.59 25.56
CA TRP A 78 -6.10 -17.48 26.77
C TRP A 78 -6.73 -16.55 27.83
N LEU A 79 -7.18 -15.35 27.43
CA LEU A 79 -7.84 -14.40 28.33
C LEU A 79 -9.11 -15.01 28.93
N ARG A 80 -9.96 -15.60 28.08
CA ARG A 80 -11.19 -16.27 28.52
C ARG A 80 -10.91 -17.47 29.43
N GLY A 81 -9.87 -18.24 29.13
CA GLY A 81 -9.41 -19.35 29.98
C GLY A 81 -8.98 -18.89 31.37
N LYS A 82 -8.31 -17.75 31.48
CA LYS A 82 -7.95 -17.14 32.76
C LYS A 82 -9.14 -16.61 33.55
N GLU A 83 -10.09 -15.98 32.88
CA GLU A 83 -11.24 -15.34 33.53
C GLU A 83 -12.33 -16.34 33.94
N HIS A 84 -12.55 -17.39 33.14
CA HIS A 84 -13.62 -18.35 33.35
C HIS A 84 -13.15 -19.77 33.72
N GLY A 85 -11.84 -19.99 33.89
CA GLY A 85 -11.28 -21.30 34.22
C GLY A 85 -11.41 -22.35 33.09
N GLU A 86 -11.62 -21.91 31.85
CA GLU A 86 -11.78 -22.81 30.71
C GLU A 86 -10.43 -23.37 30.22
N ALA A 87 -10.40 -24.65 29.83
CA ALA A 87 -9.27 -25.25 29.15
C ALA A 87 -9.08 -24.62 27.75
N TRP A 88 -8.12 -23.70 27.63
CA TRP A 88 -7.89 -22.92 26.40
C TRP A 88 -6.94 -23.61 25.41
N LEU A 89 -6.00 -24.44 25.88
CA LEU A 89 -4.97 -25.03 25.02
C LEU A 89 -5.55 -25.98 23.97
N GLY A 90 -6.50 -26.84 24.36
CA GLY A 90 -7.20 -27.72 23.42
C GLY A 90 -8.02 -26.96 22.37
N LYS A 91 -8.65 -25.85 22.77
CA LYS A 91 -9.36 -24.96 21.85
C LYS A 91 -8.40 -24.25 20.88
N ALA A 92 -7.24 -23.82 21.38
CA ALA A 92 -6.21 -23.18 20.55
C ALA A 92 -5.59 -24.16 19.56
N LEU A 93 -5.34 -25.41 19.97
CA LEU A 93 -4.88 -26.46 19.06
C LEU A 93 -5.93 -26.75 17.98
N LEU A 94 -7.20 -26.89 18.36
CA LEU A 94 -8.29 -27.08 17.41
C LEU A 94 -8.39 -25.92 16.41
N LEU A 95 -8.25 -24.68 16.89
CA LEU A 95 -8.21 -23.48 16.04
C LEU A 95 -7.09 -23.57 15.00
N VAL A 96 -5.86 -23.90 15.43
CA VAL A 96 -4.69 -24.06 14.54
C VAL A 96 -4.94 -25.15 13.50
N VAL A 97 -5.49 -26.30 13.91
CA VAL A 97 -5.80 -27.40 12.99
C VAL A 97 -6.84 -26.97 11.95
N ILE A 98 -7.93 -26.33 12.36
CA ILE A 98 -8.97 -25.83 11.44
C ILE A 98 -8.37 -24.81 10.47
N SER A 99 -7.53 -23.89 10.95
CA SER A 99 -6.83 -22.92 10.12
C SER A 99 -5.91 -23.57 9.10
N GLY A 100 -5.14 -24.59 9.51
CA GLY A 100 -4.27 -25.35 8.63
C GLY A 100 -5.05 -26.10 7.54
N VAL A 101 -6.14 -26.78 7.92
CA VAL A 101 -7.00 -27.49 6.97
C VAL A 101 -7.63 -26.52 5.96
N ALA A 102 -8.17 -25.38 6.43
CA ALA A 102 -8.73 -24.36 5.55
C ALA A 102 -7.66 -23.77 4.61
N PHE A 103 -6.47 -23.47 5.12
CA PHE A 103 -5.34 -23.00 4.29
C PHE A 103 -4.98 -24.01 3.20
N LEU A 104 -4.82 -25.29 3.54
CA LEU A 104 -4.46 -26.34 2.57
C LEU A 104 -5.56 -26.55 1.51
N PHE A 105 -6.83 -26.36 1.90
CA PHE A 105 -7.95 -26.44 0.97
C PHE A 105 -7.97 -25.26 -0.02
N PHE A 106 -7.79 -24.03 0.46
CA PHE A 106 -7.83 -22.81 -0.37
C PHE A 106 -6.50 -22.45 -1.05
N CYS A 107 -5.40 -23.08 -0.64
CA CYS A 107 -4.08 -22.96 -1.25
C CYS A 107 -3.57 -24.33 -1.70
N PRO A 108 -4.20 -24.95 -2.72
CA PRO A 108 -3.88 -26.32 -3.11
C PRO A 108 -2.47 -26.47 -3.71
N GLY A 109 -1.87 -25.38 -4.19
CA GLY A 109 -0.50 -25.36 -4.74
C GLY A 109 0.54 -25.92 -3.77
N VAL A 110 0.32 -25.81 -2.45
CA VAL A 110 1.20 -26.34 -1.41
C VAL A 110 1.40 -27.85 -1.53
N TRP A 111 0.34 -28.59 -1.90
CA TRP A 111 0.37 -30.05 -1.99
C TRP A 111 0.24 -30.58 -3.42
N MET A 112 -0.32 -29.80 -4.36
CA MET A 112 -0.36 -30.15 -5.77
C MET A 112 0.99 -29.95 -6.47
N ASN A 113 1.71 -28.86 -6.17
CA ASN A 113 3.00 -28.51 -6.78
C ASN A 113 4.00 -28.04 -5.71
N PRO A 114 4.40 -28.92 -4.76
CA PRO A 114 5.17 -28.52 -3.59
C PRO A 114 6.55 -27.94 -3.96
N GLN A 115 7.20 -28.46 -5.00
CA GLN A 115 8.54 -28.04 -5.37
C GLN A 115 8.56 -26.60 -5.89
N GLU A 116 7.66 -26.27 -6.83
CA GLU A 116 7.47 -24.93 -7.35
C GLU A 116 7.02 -23.97 -6.25
N PHE A 117 6.07 -24.39 -5.42
CA PHE A 117 5.57 -23.58 -4.31
C PHE A 117 6.70 -23.15 -3.37
N TRP A 118 7.52 -24.08 -2.89
CA TRP A 118 8.59 -23.76 -1.94
C TRP A 118 9.71 -22.94 -2.57
N ARG A 119 10.02 -23.16 -3.86
CA ARG A 119 10.95 -22.33 -4.61
C ARG A 119 10.46 -20.89 -4.68
N ASP A 120 9.21 -20.68 -5.08
CA ASP A 120 8.64 -19.36 -5.32
C ASP A 120 8.38 -18.62 -3.99
N PHE A 121 7.94 -19.34 -2.95
CA PHE A 121 7.84 -18.82 -1.59
C PHE A 121 9.21 -18.36 -1.05
N GLY A 122 10.27 -19.15 -1.28
CA GLY A 122 11.63 -18.80 -0.89
C GLY A 122 12.20 -17.60 -1.66
N TYR A 123 11.80 -17.41 -2.91
CA TYR A 123 12.11 -16.21 -3.69
C TYR A 123 11.45 -14.97 -3.08
N GLU A 124 10.13 -15.01 -2.82
CA GLU A 124 9.39 -13.89 -2.21
C GLU A 124 9.92 -13.54 -0.81
N ALA A 125 10.23 -14.54 0.01
CA ALA A 125 10.78 -14.33 1.35
C ALA A 125 12.15 -13.64 1.34
N ARG A 126 13.00 -13.91 0.34
CA ARG A 126 14.28 -13.21 0.14
C ARG A 126 14.07 -11.81 -0.41
N HIS A 127 13.22 -11.67 -1.42
CA HIS A 127 12.93 -10.39 -2.07
C HIS A 127 12.47 -9.31 -1.08
N VAL A 128 11.56 -9.66 -0.14
CA VAL A 128 11.07 -8.72 0.89
C VAL A 128 12.19 -8.26 1.85
N ARG A 129 13.28 -9.03 1.97
CA ARG A 129 14.46 -8.70 2.79
C ARG A 129 15.55 -7.94 2.01
N GLU A 130 15.68 -8.18 0.71
CA GLU A 130 16.73 -7.60 -0.13
C GLU A 130 16.36 -6.22 -0.70
N GLY A 131 15.07 -5.89 -0.74
CA GLY A 131 14.57 -4.55 -1.12
C GLY A 131 13.84 -4.52 -2.47
N HIS A 132 13.66 -3.33 -3.04
CA HIS A 132 12.93 -3.16 -4.31
C HIS A 132 13.60 -2.09 -5.17
N GLY A 133 14.74 -2.44 -5.76
CA GLY A 133 15.59 -1.47 -6.46
C GLY A 133 15.99 -0.30 -5.55
N LEU A 134 15.91 0.93 -6.05
CA LEU A 134 16.28 2.14 -5.31
C LEU A 134 15.20 2.66 -4.34
N VAL A 135 13.97 2.14 -4.44
CA VAL A 135 12.76 2.69 -3.79
C VAL A 135 12.91 2.78 -2.27
N PHE A 136 13.51 1.76 -1.63
CA PHE A 136 13.64 1.70 -0.17
C PHE A 136 15.07 1.91 0.34
N VAL A 137 16.05 2.11 -0.54
CA VAL A 137 17.44 2.38 -0.18
C VAL A 137 17.52 3.70 0.58
N ASN A 138 18.27 3.75 1.69
CA ASN A 138 18.45 4.95 2.53
C ASN A 138 17.14 5.60 3.03
N THR A 139 16.10 4.80 3.29
CA THR A 139 14.81 5.29 3.83
C THR A 139 14.70 5.21 5.37
N GLY A 140 15.80 4.89 6.07
CA GLY A 140 15.86 4.83 7.53
C GLY A 140 15.32 3.53 8.13
N LEU A 141 14.81 3.60 9.36
CA LEU A 141 14.20 2.45 10.06
C LEU A 141 12.80 2.15 9.50
N GLY A 142 12.48 0.87 9.28
CA GLY A 142 11.21 0.46 8.66
C GLY A 142 9.99 0.92 9.45
N TRP A 143 10.01 0.79 10.78
CA TRP A 143 8.94 1.30 11.65
C TRP A 143 8.75 2.82 11.51
N VAL A 144 9.83 3.61 11.45
CA VAL A 144 9.71 5.07 11.30
C VAL A 144 9.15 5.42 9.92
N TYR A 145 9.58 4.71 8.88
CA TYR A 145 9.06 4.90 7.53
C TYR A 145 7.57 4.57 7.43
N HIS A 146 7.13 3.45 8.02
CA HIS A 146 5.71 3.10 8.06
C HIS A 146 4.87 4.14 8.82
N TYR A 147 5.36 4.67 9.93
CA TYR A 147 4.67 5.70 10.69
C TYR A 147 4.60 7.05 9.95
N TRP A 148 5.78 7.59 9.63
CA TRP A 148 5.92 8.98 9.19
C TRP A 148 5.63 9.18 7.71
N THR A 149 5.91 8.18 6.88
CA THR A 149 5.60 8.23 5.45
C THR A 149 4.25 7.55 5.22
N ASN A 150 4.14 6.25 5.44
CA ASN A 150 2.97 5.50 4.97
C ASN A 150 1.68 5.84 5.72
N LEU A 151 1.65 5.77 7.07
CA LEU A 151 0.44 6.05 7.84
C LEU A 151 0.07 7.53 7.84
N ARG A 152 1.05 8.45 7.82
CA ARG A 152 0.80 9.90 7.72
C ARG A 152 0.03 10.23 6.45
N PHE A 153 0.48 9.76 5.29
CA PHE A 153 -0.24 9.97 4.04
C PHE A 153 -1.51 9.12 3.96
N GLY A 154 -1.45 7.90 4.50
CA GLY A 154 -2.55 6.96 4.40
C GLY A 154 -3.78 7.37 5.20
N LEU A 155 -3.59 7.91 6.41
CA LEU A 155 -4.66 8.38 7.31
C LEU A 155 -4.92 9.88 7.20
N GLY A 156 -3.91 10.67 6.83
CA GLY A 156 -3.87 12.11 7.10
C GLY A 156 -3.34 12.40 8.51
N LEU A 157 -2.64 13.53 8.66
CA LEU A 157 -1.93 13.87 9.91
C LEU A 157 -2.86 13.96 11.14
N PRO A 158 -4.05 14.60 11.09
CA PRO A 158 -4.92 14.71 12.27
C PRO A 158 -5.42 13.34 12.77
N LEU A 159 -5.81 12.46 11.84
CA LEU A 159 -6.26 11.11 12.18
C LEU A 159 -5.11 10.23 12.67
N LEU A 160 -3.90 10.39 12.10
CA LEU A 160 -2.70 9.70 12.60
C LEU A 160 -2.42 10.07 14.07
N VAL A 161 -2.50 11.35 14.43
CA VAL A 161 -2.26 11.79 15.83
C VAL A 161 -3.28 11.16 16.78
N LEU A 162 -4.57 11.18 16.41
CA LEU A 162 -5.63 10.56 17.23
C LEU A 162 -5.48 9.04 17.32
N ALA A 163 -5.17 8.37 16.22
CA ALA A 163 -4.92 6.94 16.18
C ALA A 163 -3.71 6.56 17.05
N THR A 164 -2.63 7.35 16.99
CA THR A 164 -1.44 7.16 17.85
C THR A 164 -1.81 7.29 19.32
N LEU A 165 -2.58 8.33 19.69
CA LEU A 165 -3.06 8.50 21.06
C LEU A 165 -3.90 7.29 21.52
N SER A 166 -4.77 6.76 20.64
CA SER A 166 -5.57 5.56 20.95
C SER A 166 -4.70 4.32 21.19
N VAL A 167 -3.62 4.14 20.42
CA VAL A 167 -2.69 3.01 20.58
C VAL A 167 -1.89 3.14 21.88
N LEU A 168 -1.52 4.36 22.29
CA LEU A 168 -0.81 4.60 23.54
C LEU A 168 -1.70 4.39 24.77
N ILE A 169 -2.99 4.75 24.68
CA ILE A 169 -3.94 4.65 25.81
C ILE A 169 -4.60 3.27 25.91
N ALA A 170 -4.81 2.56 24.79
CA ALA A 170 -5.52 1.27 24.74
C ALA A 170 -5.05 0.23 25.77
N PRO A 171 -3.74 0.03 26.03
CA PRO A 171 -3.25 -0.89 27.06
C PRO A 171 -3.74 -0.56 28.47
N LEU A 172 -3.95 0.73 28.76
CA LEU A 172 -4.38 1.21 30.07
C LEU A 172 -5.86 0.92 30.36
N SER A 173 -6.65 0.64 29.31
CA SER A 173 -8.09 0.35 29.46
C SER A 173 -8.37 -0.93 30.25
N ARG A 174 -7.41 -1.88 30.23
CA ARG A 174 -7.56 -3.25 30.77
C ARG A 174 -8.79 -4.01 30.27
N ARG A 175 -9.50 -3.51 29.25
CA ARG A 175 -10.67 -4.17 28.66
C ARG A 175 -10.18 -5.24 27.68
N PRO A 176 -10.52 -6.52 27.86
CA PRO A 176 -10.01 -7.61 27.04
C PRO A 176 -10.23 -7.42 25.53
N LEU A 177 -11.40 -6.92 25.12
CA LEU A 177 -11.69 -6.62 23.71
C LEU A 177 -10.73 -5.58 23.11
N VAL A 178 -10.39 -4.54 23.87
CA VAL A 178 -9.44 -3.49 23.46
C VAL A 178 -8.03 -4.07 23.36
N LEU A 179 -7.64 -4.88 24.34
CA LEU A 179 -6.32 -5.54 24.37
C LEU A 179 -6.14 -6.51 23.19
N ILE A 180 -7.17 -7.28 22.81
CA ILE A 180 -7.10 -8.20 21.66
C ILE A 180 -6.77 -7.44 20.37
N LEU A 181 -7.49 -6.35 20.10
CA LEU A 181 -7.24 -5.52 18.91
C LEU A 181 -5.88 -4.82 18.98
N TRP A 182 -5.52 -4.28 20.15
CA TRP A 182 -4.25 -3.60 20.35
C TRP A 182 -3.05 -4.53 20.17
N VAL A 183 -3.08 -5.74 20.73
CA VAL A 183 -2.01 -6.72 20.57
C VAL A 183 -1.85 -7.11 19.11
N PHE A 184 -2.94 -7.32 18.37
CA PHE A 184 -2.85 -7.59 16.94
C PHE A 184 -2.20 -6.42 16.18
N VAL A 185 -2.65 -5.18 16.40
CA VAL A 185 -2.06 -3.99 15.77
C VAL A 185 -0.57 -3.89 16.09
N ALA A 186 -0.19 -4.05 17.36
CA ALA A 186 1.20 -3.97 17.80
C ALA A 186 2.07 -5.06 17.18
N VAL A 187 1.65 -6.33 17.26
CA VAL A 187 2.40 -7.48 16.71
C VAL A 187 2.55 -7.36 15.20
N TYR A 188 1.47 -7.02 14.49
CA TYR A 188 1.52 -6.87 13.03
C TYR A 188 2.40 -5.70 12.61
N TYR A 189 2.29 -4.55 13.29
CA TYR A 189 3.12 -3.38 12.99
C TYR A 189 4.61 -3.63 13.26
N LEU A 190 4.94 -4.27 14.39
CA LEU A 190 6.31 -4.63 14.72
C LEU A 190 6.90 -5.62 13.71
N PHE A 191 6.11 -6.61 13.28
CA PHE A 191 6.48 -7.54 12.24
C PHE A 191 6.80 -6.83 10.92
N LEU A 192 5.93 -5.91 10.46
CA LEU A 192 6.14 -5.18 9.20
C LEU A 192 7.43 -4.36 9.17
N GLY A 193 7.73 -3.64 10.25
CA GLY A 193 8.89 -2.74 10.27
C GLY A 193 10.25 -3.45 10.22
N SER A 194 10.27 -4.79 10.35
CA SER A 194 11.47 -5.61 10.21
C SER A 194 11.90 -5.87 8.77
N PHE A 195 11.06 -5.51 7.77
CA PHE A 195 11.34 -5.76 6.35
C PHE A 195 12.01 -4.57 5.63
N ALA A 196 12.75 -4.88 4.56
CA ALA A 196 13.36 -3.88 3.69
C ALA A 196 12.32 -3.26 2.74
N VAL A 197 11.38 -4.06 2.25
CA VAL A 197 10.26 -3.60 1.41
C VAL A 197 9.16 -3.00 2.29
N ARG A 198 8.79 -1.74 2.03
CA ARG A 198 7.97 -0.92 2.94
C ARG A 198 6.81 -0.22 2.24
N PHE A 199 6.12 -0.91 1.36
CA PHE A 199 4.94 -0.38 0.65
C PHE A 199 3.82 0.00 1.63
N ALA A 200 3.06 1.06 1.33
CA ALA A 200 1.99 1.53 2.20
C ALA A 200 0.85 0.50 2.32
N ARG A 201 0.56 -0.23 1.23
CA ARG A 201 -0.46 -1.30 1.21
C ARG A 201 -0.26 -2.38 2.26
N TYR A 202 0.96 -2.58 2.75
CA TYR A 202 1.24 -3.59 3.77
C TYR A 202 0.55 -3.27 5.11
N LEU A 203 0.17 -2.02 5.34
CA LEU A 203 -0.52 -1.56 6.54
C LEU A 203 -2.05 -1.73 6.47
N LEU A 204 -2.63 -2.09 5.32
CA LEU A 204 -4.08 -2.26 5.16
C LEU A 204 -4.70 -3.16 6.24
N PRO A 205 -4.09 -4.32 6.59
CA PRO A 205 -4.60 -5.20 7.64
C PRO A 205 -4.79 -4.58 9.02
N ILE A 206 -4.00 -3.56 9.38
CA ILE A 206 -4.12 -2.92 10.69
C ILE A 206 -5.12 -1.76 10.69
N LEU A 207 -5.57 -1.27 9.53
CA LEU A 207 -6.47 -0.12 9.48
C LEU A 207 -7.82 -0.40 10.15
N PRO A 208 -8.52 -1.53 9.89
CA PRO A 208 -9.80 -1.81 10.56
C PRO A 208 -9.69 -1.82 12.10
N PRO A 209 -8.80 -2.60 12.75
CA PRO A 209 -8.67 -2.56 14.21
C PRO A 209 -8.17 -1.21 14.72
N LEU A 210 -7.29 -0.51 13.98
CA LEU A 210 -6.84 0.82 14.37
C LEU A 210 -7.99 1.84 14.37
N MET A 211 -8.90 1.78 13.40
CA MET A 211 -10.10 2.63 13.37
C MET A 211 -11.08 2.27 14.50
N VAL A 212 -11.17 1.00 14.90
CA VAL A 212 -11.97 0.59 16.07
C VAL A 212 -11.37 1.13 17.36
N LEU A 213 -10.04 1.02 17.56
CA LEU A 213 -9.35 1.59 18.72
C LEU A 213 -9.49 3.13 18.77
N THR A 214 -9.39 3.78 17.61
CA THR A 214 -9.58 5.23 17.47
C THR A 214 -11.00 5.64 17.86
N ALA A 215 -12.01 4.94 17.35
CA ALA A 215 -13.41 5.18 17.69
C ALA A 215 -13.71 4.88 19.17
N TRP A 216 -13.07 3.86 19.75
CA TRP A 216 -13.17 3.56 21.17
C TRP A 216 -12.68 4.73 22.04
N LEU A 217 -11.53 5.34 21.71
CA LEU A 217 -11.01 6.49 22.44
C LEU A 217 -11.96 7.69 22.37
N VAL A 218 -12.49 7.99 21.18
CA VAL A 218 -13.48 9.07 21.00
C VAL A 218 -14.73 8.81 21.83
N ALA A 219 -15.22 7.57 21.85
CA ALA A 219 -16.39 7.19 22.63
C ALA A 219 -16.13 7.28 24.15
N GLU A 220 -14.92 6.94 24.61
CA GLU A 220 -14.52 7.08 26.02
C GLU A 220 -14.46 8.55 26.42
N ALA A 221 -13.86 9.42 25.59
CA ALA A 221 -13.83 10.86 25.81
C ALA A 221 -15.24 11.47 25.86
N TRP A 222 -16.13 11.04 24.95
CA TRP A 222 -17.53 11.48 24.92
C TRP A 222 -18.31 11.08 26.18
N ARG A 223 -18.12 9.84 26.67
CA ARG A 223 -18.79 9.35 27.89
C ARG A 223 -18.31 10.05 29.16
N ASN A 224 -17.02 10.37 29.22
CA ASN A 224 -16.38 10.95 30.41
C ASN A 224 -16.36 12.48 30.43
N THR A 225 -17.05 13.14 29.47
CA THR A 225 -17.18 14.60 29.42
C THR A 225 -18.65 15.03 29.46
N GLN A 226 -18.90 16.27 29.87
CA GLN A 226 -20.24 16.87 30.02
C GLN A 226 -20.23 18.30 29.43
N GLY A 227 -21.41 18.84 29.10
CA GLY A 227 -21.57 20.22 28.63
C GLY A 227 -20.63 20.61 27.48
N ALA A 228 -19.84 21.67 27.70
CA ALA A 228 -18.86 22.18 26.73
C ALA A 228 -17.79 21.14 26.32
N GLY A 229 -17.45 20.19 27.19
CA GLY A 229 -16.50 19.12 26.88
C GLY A 229 -17.00 18.20 25.76
N LYS A 230 -18.30 17.88 25.75
CA LYS A 230 -18.90 17.10 24.64
C LYS A 230 -18.85 17.87 23.33
N VAL A 231 -19.15 19.18 23.37
CA VAL A 231 -19.05 20.04 22.19
C VAL A 231 -17.62 20.04 21.65
N LEU A 232 -16.61 20.17 22.52
CA LEU A 232 -15.21 20.11 22.12
C LEU A 232 -14.84 18.77 21.47
N VAL A 233 -15.24 17.64 22.06
CA VAL A 233 -15.01 16.30 21.49
C VAL A 233 -15.67 16.18 20.11
N ALA A 234 -16.92 16.63 19.96
CA ALA A 234 -17.62 16.62 18.68
C ALA A 234 -16.93 17.49 17.63
N VAL A 235 -16.50 18.70 18.00
CA VAL A 235 -15.80 19.62 17.08
C VAL A 235 -14.45 19.04 16.64
N ILE A 236 -13.65 18.52 17.57
CA ILE A 236 -12.36 17.91 17.24
C ILE A 236 -12.54 16.66 16.38
N ALA A 237 -13.39 15.72 16.81
CA ALA A 237 -13.63 14.49 16.06
C ALA A 237 -14.25 14.77 14.69
N GLY A 238 -15.19 15.72 14.62
CA GLY A 238 -15.82 16.18 13.38
C GLY A 238 -14.82 16.85 12.43
N GLY A 239 -13.93 17.70 12.95
CA GLY A 239 -12.86 18.33 12.17
C GLY A 239 -11.85 17.32 11.62
N ILE A 240 -11.46 16.32 12.43
CA ILE A 240 -10.59 15.21 11.98
C ILE A 240 -11.29 14.38 10.90
N ALA A 241 -12.55 14.02 11.11
CA ALA A 241 -13.33 13.26 10.13
C ALA A 241 -13.51 14.04 8.82
N LEU A 242 -13.82 15.34 8.90
CA LEU A 242 -13.95 16.21 7.73
C LEU A 242 -12.63 16.32 6.97
N TYR A 243 -11.51 16.54 7.65
CA TYR A 243 -10.19 16.58 7.01
C TYR A 243 -9.88 15.25 6.30
N THR A 244 -10.12 14.12 6.98
CA THR A 244 -9.88 12.78 6.42
C THR A 244 -10.77 12.54 5.20
N LEU A 245 -12.05 12.93 5.27
CA LEU A 245 -13.00 12.85 4.16
C LEU A 245 -12.56 13.69 2.96
N LEU A 246 -12.12 14.93 3.18
CA LEU A 246 -11.61 15.80 2.10
C LEU A 246 -10.36 15.20 1.45
N TRP A 247 -9.46 14.63 2.25
CA TRP A 247 -8.25 13.98 1.76
C TRP A 247 -8.55 12.70 0.98
N GLY A 248 -9.41 11.82 1.51
CA GLY A 248 -9.87 10.62 0.82
C GLY A 248 -10.61 10.94 -0.48
N THR A 249 -11.48 11.95 -0.46
CA THR A 249 -12.19 12.44 -1.65
C THR A 249 -11.19 13.00 -2.68
N ALA A 250 -10.14 13.71 -2.28
CA ALA A 250 -9.13 14.23 -3.20
C ALA A 250 -8.42 13.12 -3.99
N VAL A 251 -8.12 12.01 -3.31
CA VAL A 251 -7.51 10.82 -3.92
C VAL A 251 -8.51 10.12 -4.85
N THR A 252 -9.77 9.97 -4.44
CA THR A 252 -10.81 9.35 -5.29
C THR A 252 -11.13 10.20 -6.52
N VAL A 253 -11.26 11.52 -6.39
CA VAL A 253 -11.47 12.44 -7.51
C VAL A 253 -10.29 12.38 -8.49
N ALA A 254 -9.07 12.20 -7.99
CA ALA A 254 -7.90 12.01 -8.85
C ALA A 254 -7.98 10.72 -9.69
N LEU A 255 -8.59 9.64 -9.18
CA LEU A 255 -8.84 8.40 -9.97
C LEU A 255 -9.85 8.61 -11.10
N LEU A 256 -10.75 9.59 -10.96
CA LEU A 256 -11.73 9.94 -11.99
C LEU A 256 -11.15 10.83 -13.09
N GLN A 257 -9.96 11.40 -12.89
CA GLN A 257 -9.29 12.21 -13.91
C GLN A 257 -8.67 11.32 -15.00
N PRO A 258 -8.55 11.81 -16.25
CA PRO A 258 -7.86 11.09 -17.30
C PRO A 258 -6.42 10.75 -16.91
N ASP A 259 -6.02 9.50 -17.16
CA ASP A 259 -4.71 8.97 -16.81
C ASP A 259 -3.58 9.83 -17.42
N PRO A 260 -2.58 10.29 -16.62
CA PRO A 260 -1.44 11.06 -17.13
C PRO A 260 -0.70 10.39 -18.30
N ARG A 261 -0.64 9.05 -18.31
CA ARG A 261 0.00 8.26 -19.38
C ARG A 261 -0.75 8.38 -20.68
N LEU A 262 -2.08 8.36 -20.63
CA LEU A 262 -2.93 8.53 -21.82
C LEU A 262 -2.89 9.98 -22.31
N ARG A 263 -2.97 10.96 -21.41
CA ARG A 263 -2.79 12.38 -21.76
C ARG A 263 -1.44 12.64 -22.42
N ALA A 264 -0.38 12.04 -21.90
CA ALA A 264 0.95 12.13 -22.48
C ALA A 264 0.99 11.47 -23.87
N LEU A 265 0.39 10.28 -24.04
CA LEU A 265 0.31 9.61 -25.34
C LEU A 265 -0.42 10.47 -26.39
N GLU A 266 -1.61 10.99 -26.05
CA GLU A 266 -2.41 11.84 -26.94
C GLU A 266 -1.64 13.08 -27.37
N TRP A 267 -0.97 13.74 -26.41
CA TRP A 267 -0.13 14.88 -26.70
C TRP A 267 1.08 14.52 -27.57
N ILE A 268 1.75 13.40 -27.31
CA ILE A 268 2.88 12.92 -28.12
C ILE A 268 2.43 12.67 -29.56
N ARG A 269 1.29 12.00 -29.76
CA ARG A 269 0.71 11.75 -31.09
C ARG A 269 0.36 13.02 -31.85
N LYS A 270 -0.06 14.06 -31.13
CA LYS A 270 -0.42 15.35 -31.72
C LYS A 270 0.81 16.20 -32.07
N GLU A 271 1.81 16.26 -31.19
CA GLU A 271 2.88 17.26 -31.24
C GLU A 271 4.23 16.70 -31.74
N ILE A 272 4.42 15.38 -31.69
CA ILE A 272 5.67 14.72 -32.08
C ILE A 272 5.45 13.94 -33.39
N PRO A 273 6.17 14.30 -34.48
CA PRO A 273 6.04 13.63 -35.77
C PRO A 273 6.32 12.13 -35.69
N GLN A 274 5.60 11.34 -36.49
CA GLN A 274 5.87 9.91 -36.62
C GLN A 274 7.31 9.65 -37.10
N GLY A 275 7.86 8.50 -36.70
CA GLY A 275 9.25 8.12 -36.98
C GLY A 275 10.29 8.84 -36.12
N THR A 276 9.89 9.79 -35.27
CA THR A 276 10.80 10.43 -34.29
C THR A 276 11.45 9.38 -33.38
N ARG A 277 12.73 9.58 -33.06
CA ARG A 277 13.48 8.76 -32.11
C ARG A 277 13.17 9.16 -30.68
N ILE A 278 12.46 8.30 -29.95
CA ILE A 278 12.06 8.51 -28.55
C ILE A 278 12.92 7.65 -27.64
N GLY A 279 13.70 8.27 -26.77
CA GLY A 279 14.57 7.61 -25.78
C GLY A 279 13.95 7.47 -24.40
N PHE A 280 14.41 6.46 -23.67
CA PHE A 280 14.01 6.15 -22.30
C PHE A 280 15.24 5.98 -21.41
N ALA A 281 15.09 6.26 -20.11
CA ALA A 281 16.15 6.04 -19.11
C ALA A 281 16.19 4.58 -18.63
N SER A 282 15.03 3.93 -18.52
CA SER A 282 14.93 2.51 -18.17
C SER A 282 14.10 1.75 -19.20
N ILE A 283 13.98 0.43 -19.03
CA ILE A 283 13.03 -0.36 -19.82
C ILE A 283 11.61 0.11 -19.46
N PRO A 284 10.80 0.57 -20.44
CA PRO A 284 9.43 1.01 -20.18
C PRO A 284 8.58 0.01 -19.41
N TRP A 285 7.74 0.52 -18.51
CA TRP A 285 6.79 -0.27 -17.72
C TRP A 285 5.48 0.52 -17.51
N PHE A 286 4.81 0.30 -16.40
CA PHE A 286 3.41 0.66 -16.19
C PHE A 286 3.27 2.16 -16.06
N TYR A 287 4.34 2.87 -15.67
CA TYR A 287 4.40 4.31 -15.52
C TYR A 287 4.71 5.06 -16.83
N THR A 288 5.08 4.36 -17.90
CA THR A 288 5.42 4.95 -19.20
C THR A 288 4.16 5.15 -20.05
N PRO A 289 4.05 6.23 -20.85
CA PRO A 289 3.00 6.34 -21.86
C PRO A 289 2.96 5.09 -22.75
N PRO A 290 1.78 4.53 -23.06
CA PRO A 290 1.66 3.27 -23.81
C PRO A 290 1.89 3.46 -25.31
N LEU A 291 3.11 3.87 -25.67
CA LEU A 291 3.63 3.97 -27.03
C LEU A 291 3.83 2.59 -27.68
N SER A 292 3.90 1.53 -26.86
CA SER A 292 3.91 0.14 -27.29
C SER A 292 2.82 -0.62 -26.54
N PRO A 293 2.05 -1.49 -27.22
CA PRO A 293 1.10 -2.38 -26.53
C PRO A 293 1.83 -3.42 -25.65
N TYR A 294 3.14 -3.59 -25.83
CA TYR A 294 3.95 -4.62 -25.18
C TYR A 294 4.59 -4.18 -23.86
N TRP A 295 4.34 -2.96 -23.37
CA TRP A 295 4.82 -2.54 -22.04
C TRP A 295 4.27 -3.39 -20.89
N GLY A 296 3.20 -4.14 -21.12
CA GLY A 296 2.62 -5.09 -20.18
C GLY A 296 3.25 -6.50 -20.16
N GLU A 297 4.21 -6.81 -21.04
CA GLU A 297 4.86 -8.13 -21.06
C GLU A 297 5.52 -8.44 -19.70
N LEU A 298 5.50 -9.70 -19.27
CA LEU A 298 6.00 -10.06 -17.93
C LEU A 298 7.53 -9.90 -17.83
N GLN A 299 8.26 -10.26 -18.90
CA GLN A 299 9.72 -10.21 -18.93
C GLN A 299 10.22 -8.86 -19.46
N PRO A 300 11.08 -8.12 -18.73
CA PRO A 300 11.63 -6.84 -19.20
C PRO A 300 12.37 -6.94 -20.54
N SER A 301 13.12 -8.03 -20.77
CA SER A 301 13.81 -8.29 -22.03
C SER A 301 12.85 -8.35 -23.22
N ARG A 302 11.69 -8.99 -23.06
CA ARG A 302 10.65 -9.05 -24.10
C ARG A 302 10.06 -7.67 -24.40
N ARG A 303 9.90 -6.80 -23.40
CA ARG A 303 9.46 -5.42 -23.64
C ARG A 303 10.43 -4.68 -24.55
N ALA A 304 11.73 -4.79 -24.26
CA ALA A 304 12.77 -4.15 -25.05
C ALA A 304 12.83 -4.70 -26.48
N GLU A 305 12.74 -6.02 -26.66
CA GLU A 305 12.70 -6.68 -27.97
C GLU A 305 11.47 -6.24 -28.79
N ARG A 306 10.27 -6.32 -28.17
CA ARG A 306 8.99 -6.00 -28.82
C ARG A 306 8.80 -4.51 -29.08
N ALA A 307 9.59 -3.63 -28.43
CA ALA A 307 9.61 -2.20 -28.74
C ALA A 307 10.01 -1.94 -30.20
N LEU A 308 10.81 -2.82 -30.81
CA LEU A 308 11.25 -2.72 -32.20
C LEU A 308 10.12 -2.95 -33.20
N GLU A 309 9.01 -3.57 -32.79
CA GLU A 309 7.84 -3.81 -33.63
C GLU A 309 6.95 -2.57 -33.78
N VAL A 310 7.15 -1.55 -32.93
CA VAL A 310 6.39 -0.30 -32.98
C VAL A 310 6.81 0.49 -34.21
N LYS A 311 5.86 0.76 -35.11
CA LYS A 311 6.10 1.50 -36.36
C LYS A 311 5.88 3.01 -36.24
N GLU A 312 5.06 3.44 -35.26
CA GLU A 312 4.67 4.84 -35.10
C GLU A 312 5.87 5.73 -34.73
N TYR A 313 6.77 5.22 -33.89
CA TYR A 313 7.97 5.90 -33.41
C TYR A 313 9.15 4.94 -33.38
N ARG A 314 10.38 5.47 -33.48
CA ARG A 314 11.59 4.68 -33.25
C ARG A 314 11.93 4.72 -31.75
N LEU A 315 11.53 3.66 -31.03
CA LEU A 315 11.72 3.57 -29.59
C LEU A 315 13.15 3.11 -29.25
N LEU A 316 13.90 3.96 -28.55
CA LEU A 316 15.27 3.69 -28.11
C LEU A 316 15.24 3.22 -26.65
N VAL A 317 15.00 1.92 -26.46
CA VAL A 317 15.04 1.28 -25.14
C VAL A 317 16.49 0.93 -24.79
N PRO A 318 17.01 1.39 -23.64
CA PRO A 318 18.39 1.10 -23.25
C PRO A 318 18.57 -0.38 -22.89
N ARG A 319 19.78 -0.91 -23.12
CA ARG A 319 20.17 -2.24 -22.61
C ARG A 319 20.54 -2.20 -21.12
N GLU A 320 21.12 -1.08 -20.69
CA GLU A 320 21.50 -0.81 -19.30
C GLU A 320 20.76 0.45 -18.84
N GLU A 321 20.12 0.42 -17.67
CA GLU A 321 19.41 1.58 -17.15
C GLU A 321 20.34 2.79 -17.01
N TRP A 322 19.83 3.96 -17.38
CA TRP A 322 20.53 5.25 -17.38
C TRP A 322 21.68 5.38 -18.38
N ASP A 323 21.68 4.58 -19.46
CA ASP A 323 22.66 4.71 -20.54
C ASP A 323 22.51 6.03 -21.31
N ALA A 324 23.42 6.98 -21.06
CA ALA A 324 23.45 8.29 -21.71
C ALA A 324 23.67 8.22 -23.23
N ARG A 325 24.14 7.09 -23.79
CA ARG A 325 24.24 6.92 -25.25
C ARG A 325 22.89 6.97 -25.95
N VAL A 326 21.80 6.62 -25.24
CA VAL A 326 20.43 6.81 -25.76
C VAL A 326 20.17 8.27 -26.09
N LEU A 327 20.65 9.19 -25.25
CA LEU A 327 20.45 10.62 -25.43
C LEU A 327 21.02 11.07 -26.77
N GLN A 328 22.23 10.63 -27.15
CA GLN A 328 22.92 11.01 -28.41
C GLN A 328 22.08 10.79 -29.67
N GLN A 329 21.23 9.75 -29.67
CA GLN A 329 20.38 9.40 -30.81
C GLN A 329 18.94 9.92 -30.67
N ALA A 330 18.49 10.11 -29.42
CA ALA A 330 17.14 10.54 -29.13
C ALA A 330 16.89 12.00 -29.59
N GLN A 331 15.72 12.22 -30.16
CA GLN A 331 15.18 13.55 -30.45
C GLN A 331 14.19 13.99 -29.37
N VAL A 332 13.52 13.01 -28.76
CA VAL A 332 12.61 13.17 -27.63
C VAL A 332 12.99 12.16 -26.55
N VAL A 333 12.90 12.54 -25.29
CA VAL A 333 13.09 11.64 -24.14
C VAL A 333 11.86 11.72 -23.26
N ILE A 334 11.40 10.56 -22.77
CA ILE A 334 10.28 10.47 -21.84
C ILE A 334 10.81 9.96 -20.51
N LEU A 335 10.45 10.65 -19.44
CA LEU A 335 10.77 10.24 -18.08
C LEU A 335 9.52 10.20 -17.21
N SER A 336 9.48 9.24 -16.30
CA SER A 336 8.54 9.23 -15.19
C SER A 336 9.23 9.56 -13.87
N GLN A 337 8.48 10.14 -12.94
CA GLN A 337 8.92 10.26 -11.54
C GLN A 337 9.35 8.92 -10.92
N PHE A 338 8.81 7.79 -11.42
CA PHE A 338 9.17 6.44 -10.96
C PHE A 338 10.61 6.06 -11.28
N GLU A 339 11.17 6.62 -12.34
CA GLU A 339 12.58 6.45 -12.69
C GLU A 339 13.42 7.47 -11.89
N VAL A 340 12.99 8.73 -11.86
CA VAL A 340 13.82 9.86 -11.44
C VAL A 340 13.88 10.05 -9.92
N ASP A 341 12.74 10.06 -9.23
CA ASP A 341 12.65 10.62 -7.87
C ASP A 341 13.51 9.83 -6.88
N ASP A 342 13.45 8.50 -6.93
CA ASP A 342 14.25 7.63 -6.06
C ASP A 342 15.73 7.65 -6.43
N ALA A 343 16.05 7.64 -7.73
CA ALA A 343 17.43 7.71 -8.21
C ALA A 343 18.13 9.01 -7.78
N VAL A 344 17.43 10.15 -7.86
CA VAL A 344 17.92 11.44 -7.37
C VAL A 344 18.05 11.43 -5.84
N ARG A 345 17.05 10.91 -5.12
CA ARG A 345 17.04 10.84 -3.64
C ARG A 345 18.26 10.08 -3.10
N VAL A 346 18.63 8.97 -3.75
CA VAL A 346 19.79 8.16 -3.33
C VAL A 346 21.10 8.58 -3.99
N ARG A 347 21.08 9.64 -4.81
CA ARG A 347 22.23 10.11 -5.60
C ARG A 347 22.85 9.00 -6.47
N HIS A 348 22.02 8.24 -7.16
CA HIS A 348 22.45 7.17 -8.06
C HIS A 348 23.27 7.76 -9.21
N ALA A 349 24.59 7.48 -9.23
CA ALA A 349 25.53 8.16 -10.13
C ALA A 349 25.16 8.04 -11.62
N PRO A 350 24.83 6.85 -12.18
CA PRO A 350 24.42 6.75 -13.58
C PRO A 350 23.21 7.62 -13.92
N ALA A 351 22.22 7.69 -12.99
CA ALA A 351 21.03 8.50 -13.19
C ALA A 351 21.33 10.00 -13.17
N LEU A 352 22.18 10.44 -12.24
CA LEU A 352 22.59 11.85 -12.16
C LEU A 352 23.35 12.27 -13.43
N THR A 353 24.27 11.43 -13.93
CA THR A 353 24.98 11.69 -15.19
C THR A 353 24.02 11.77 -16.39
N PHE A 354 23.06 10.85 -16.48
CA PHE A 354 22.02 10.89 -17.52
C PHE A 354 21.18 12.17 -17.44
N LEU A 355 20.76 12.57 -16.24
CA LEU A 355 19.95 13.78 -16.03
C LEU A 355 20.72 15.07 -16.30
N ASP A 356 22.00 15.13 -15.95
CA ASP A 356 22.87 16.26 -16.27
C ASP A 356 23.01 16.45 -17.78
N GLU A 357 23.23 15.36 -18.52
CA GLU A 357 23.31 15.39 -19.99
C GLU A 357 21.94 15.72 -20.62
N LEU A 358 20.86 15.18 -20.07
CA LEU A 358 19.50 15.52 -20.52
C LEU A 358 19.23 17.03 -20.36
N ASN A 359 19.57 17.63 -19.22
CA ASN A 359 19.37 19.05 -18.98
C ASN A 359 20.24 19.96 -19.87
N ARG A 360 21.41 19.48 -20.32
CA ARG A 360 22.28 20.21 -21.26
C ARG A 360 21.79 20.14 -22.69
N SER A 361 21.28 18.98 -23.11
CA SER A 361 20.99 18.66 -24.51
C SER A 361 19.49 18.75 -24.87
N PHE A 362 18.59 18.82 -23.88
CA PHE A 362 17.15 18.82 -24.06
C PHE A 362 16.46 19.87 -23.19
N ARG A 363 15.32 20.37 -23.68
CA ARG A 363 14.38 21.18 -22.89
C ARG A 363 13.10 20.39 -22.61
N ARG A 364 12.55 20.50 -21.40
CA ARG A 364 11.23 19.97 -21.10
C ARG A 364 10.17 20.77 -21.86
N VAL A 365 9.36 20.07 -22.66
CA VAL A 365 8.32 20.67 -23.51
C VAL A 365 6.90 20.39 -23.02
N ALA A 366 6.71 19.33 -22.23
CA ALA A 366 5.43 19.02 -21.61
C ALA A 366 5.62 18.26 -20.29
N GLN A 367 4.63 18.39 -19.41
CA GLN A 367 4.52 17.64 -18.16
C GLN A 367 3.06 17.26 -17.94
N PHE A 368 2.83 16.00 -17.59
CA PHE A 368 1.51 15.44 -17.30
C PHE A 368 1.52 14.92 -15.87
N ASP A 369 0.60 15.42 -15.06
CA ASP A 369 0.46 15.04 -13.66
C ASP A 369 -1.01 15.17 -13.26
N THR A 370 -1.38 14.47 -12.18
CA THR A 370 -2.71 14.53 -11.56
C THR A 370 -2.57 15.14 -10.19
N ALA A 371 -3.22 16.29 -9.94
CA ALA A 371 -3.24 16.92 -8.63
C ALA A 371 -4.29 16.29 -7.71
N PHE A 372 -3.98 16.18 -6.42
CA PHE A 372 -4.96 15.80 -5.39
C PHE A 372 -5.67 17.05 -4.87
N ARG A 373 -6.92 17.26 -5.29
CA ARG A 373 -7.69 18.46 -4.92
C ARG A 373 -9.19 18.18 -4.80
N VAL A 374 -9.86 18.93 -3.93
CA VAL A 374 -11.32 18.98 -3.76
C VAL A 374 -11.71 20.42 -3.49
N ASP A 375 -12.64 20.98 -4.27
CA ASP A 375 -13.21 22.33 -4.08
C ASP A 375 -12.18 23.43 -3.77
N GLY A 376 -11.07 23.44 -4.51
CA GLY A 376 -9.99 24.43 -4.35
C GLY A 376 -8.95 24.10 -3.27
N ILE A 377 -9.20 23.12 -2.40
CA ILE A 377 -8.23 22.62 -1.43
C ILE A 377 -7.24 21.70 -2.15
N HIS A 378 -5.95 22.00 -2.04
CA HIS A 378 -4.88 21.24 -2.67
C HIS A 378 -4.11 20.44 -1.61
N PHE A 379 -3.87 19.18 -1.92
CA PHE A 379 -3.05 18.29 -1.12
C PHE A 379 -1.78 17.92 -1.90
N GLY A 380 -0.62 18.11 -1.28
CA GLY A 380 0.67 17.91 -1.93
C GLY A 380 0.96 16.43 -2.22
N LYS A 381 1.52 16.14 -3.40
CA LYS A 381 2.02 14.81 -3.77
C LYS A 381 3.44 14.50 -3.30
N ARG A 382 4.15 15.52 -2.81
CA ARG A 382 5.54 15.36 -2.36
C ARG A 382 5.62 14.41 -1.17
N GLY A 383 6.34 13.31 -1.33
CA GLY A 383 6.53 12.30 -0.28
C GLY A 383 5.40 11.29 -0.14
N VAL A 384 4.38 11.33 -1.01
CA VAL A 384 3.36 10.29 -1.07
C VAL A 384 4.03 8.93 -1.32
N PRO A 385 3.61 7.85 -0.62
CA PRO A 385 4.19 6.53 -0.81
C PRO A 385 4.19 6.08 -2.26
N HIS A 386 5.28 5.42 -2.67
CA HIS A 386 5.52 4.97 -4.03
C HIS A 386 4.34 4.20 -4.63
N ASP A 387 3.74 3.26 -3.89
CA ASP A 387 2.61 2.45 -4.34
C ASP A 387 1.26 3.19 -4.38
N MET A 388 1.14 4.32 -3.70
CA MET A 388 -0.02 5.19 -3.82
C MET A 388 0.03 6.08 -5.08
N LEU A 389 1.19 6.18 -5.74
CA LEU A 389 1.38 6.98 -6.94
C LEU A 389 1.18 6.20 -8.25
N TYR A 390 0.93 4.88 -8.18
CA TYR A 390 0.80 4.03 -9.37
C TYR A 390 -0.23 4.52 -10.41
N PRO A 391 -1.41 5.05 -10.01
CA PRO A 391 -2.38 5.60 -10.96
C PRO A 391 -2.05 7.03 -11.41
N PHE A 392 -1.12 7.69 -10.73
CA PHE A 392 -0.87 9.12 -10.86
C PHE A 392 0.60 9.45 -11.18
N PRO A 393 1.25 8.78 -12.16
CA PRO A 393 2.62 9.09 -12.49
C PRO A 393 2.73 10.52 -13.02
N ARG A 394 3.73 11.26 -12.55
CA ARG A 394 4.20 12.46 -13.26
C ARG A 394 5.07 12.02 -14.42
N ILE A 395 4.74 12.51 -15.62
CA ILE A 395 5.42 12.18 -16.87
C ILE A 395 5.94 13.47 -17.49
N GLU A 396 7.20 13.46 -17.88
CA GLU A 396 7.88 14.60 -18.48
C GLU A 396 8.34 14.23 -19.89
N VAL A 397 8.07 15.11 -20.85
CA VAL A 397 8.53 14.97 -22.23
C VAL A 397 9.57 16.04 -22.52
N TRP A 398 10.74 15.59 -22.95
CA TRP A 398 11.92 16.41 -23.23
C TRP A 398 12.22 16.38 -24.71
N ARG A 399 12.54 17.53 -25.30
CA ARG A 399 12.89 17.65 -26.72
C ARG A 399 14.29 18.21 -26.86
N ARG A 400 15.10 17.60 -27.73
CA ARG A 400 16.47 18.02 -27.98
C ARG A 400 16.51 19.49 -28.43
N HIS A 401 17.52 20.23 -27.99
CA HIS A 401 17.80 21.56 -28.55
C HIS A 401 17.99 21.46 -30.06
N ARG A 402 17.53 22.47 -30.79
CA ARG A 402 17.71 22.50 -32.25
C ARG A 402 19.18 22.66 -32.61
#